data_AF-A0A6A4UJ49-F1
#
_entry.id   AF-A0A6A4UJ49-F1
#
_cell.length_a   1.000
_cell.length_b   1.000
_cell.length_c   1.000
_cell.angle_alpha   90.00
_cell.angle_beta   90.00
_cell.angle_gamma   90.00
#
_symmetry.space_group_name_H-M   'P 1'
#
loop_
_entity.id
_entity.type
_entity.pdbx_description
1 polymer ?
#
loop_
_entity_poly.entity_id
_entity_poly.type
_entity_poly.pdbx_seq_one_letter_code
_entity_poly.pdbx_strand_id
1 'polypeptide(L)'
;MPIRAPRLCKCGKTVAIGQRCACTAAADRERKARFDRKRPSSSARGYTSKWEAARKEWLADHPWCKRCGKRADHVDHIEPHKGDRAKFWDQTNWQSLCAYHHNSAKQREEKRKG
;
A
#
# COMPACT_ATOMS: atom_id res chain seq x y z
N MET A 1 14.89 -31.19 16.57
CA MET A 1 15.06 -30.07 15.61
C MET A 1 15.86 -28.97 16.28
N PRO A 2 16.92 -28.39 15.68
CA PRO A 2 17.70 -27.35 16.33
C PRO A 2 16.83 -26.09 16.48
N ILE A 3 16.62 -25.67 17.72
CA ILE A 3 15.91 -24.43 18.04
C ILE A 3 16.90 -23.29 17.77
N ARG A 4 16.53 -22.35 16.88
CA ARG A 4 17.40 -21.23 16.52
C ARG A 4 17.69 -20.39 17.77
N ALA A 5 18.96 -20.13 18.08
CA ALA A 5 19.30 -19.37 19.27
C ALA A 5 18.71 -17.94 19.23
N PRO A 6 18.34 -17.37 20.39
CA PRO A 6 18.01 -15.95 20.51
C PRO A 6 19.13 -15.08 19.93
N ARG A 7 18.76 -13.99 19.25
CA ARG A 7 19.74 -13.12 18.59
C ARG A 7 20.09 -11.93 19.48
N LEU A 8 21.31 -11.45 19.40
CA LEU A 8 21.69 -10.16 19.97
C LEU A 8 21.21 -9.02 19.06
N CYS A 9 20.55 -8.03 19.64
CA CYS A 9 20.18 -6.80 18.95
C CYS A 9 21.35 -5.81 18.98
N LYS A 10 21.37 -4.85 18.03
CA LYS A 10 22.35 -3.75 17.99
C LYS A 10 22.43 -2.90 19.28
N CYS A 11 21.41 -2.94 20.12
CA CYS A 11 21.42 -2.28 21.43
C CYS A 11 21.99 -3.14 22.57
N GLY A 12 22.55 -4.32 22.24
CA GLY A 12 23.11 -5.28 23.21
C GLY A 12 22.10 -6.24 23.83
N LYS A 13 20.78 -6.03 23.68
CA LYS A 13 19.76 -6.91 24.27
C LYS A 13 19.56 -8.19 23.46
N THR A 14 19.44 -9.32 24.14
CA THR A 14 19.02 -10.59 23.56
C THR A 14 17.54 -10.56 23.21
N VAL A 15 17.18 -11.06 22.02
CA VAL A 15 15.80 -11.04 21.49
C VAL A 15 15.40 -12.45 21.08
N ALA A 16 14.25 -12.87 21.59
CA ALA A 16 13.65 -14.15 21.24
C ALA A 16 13.33 -14.25 19.72
N ILE A 17 13.23 -15.49 19.24
CA ILE A 17 12.82 -15.79 17.87
C ILE A 17 11.43 -15.17 17.62
N GLY A 18 11.24 -14.57 16.45
CA GLY A 18 9.97 -13.93 16.07
C GLY A 18 9.70 -12.60 16.77
N GLN A 19 10.45 -12.24 17.82
CA GLN A 19 10.27 -10.97 18.51
C GLN A 19 11.13 -9.84 17.90
N ARG A 20 10.56 -8.63 17.94
CA ARG A 20 11.24 -7.39 17.56
C ARG A 20 11.71 -6.66 18.81
N CYS A 21 12.98 -6.25 18.84
CA CYS A 21 13.49 -5.45 19.94
C CYS A 21 12.81 -4.07 19.97
N ALA A 22 12.54 -3.56 21.18
CA ALA A 22 11.99 -2.23 21.37
C ALA A 22 12.82 -1.12 20.69
N CYS A 23 14.16 -1.22 20.68
CA CYS A 23 15.01 -0.23 20.01
C CYS A 23 14.84 -0.23 18.49
N THR A 24 14.60 -1.42 17.90
CA THR A 24 14.38 -1.56 16.45
C THR A 24 13.00 -1.04 16.11
N ALA A 25 11.99 -1.37 16.92
CA ALA A 25 10.64 -0.82 16.78
C ALA A 25 10.62 0.71 16.91
N ALA A 26 11.39 1.29 17.83
CA ALA A 26 11.56 2.74 17.95
C ALA A 26 12.21 3.34 16.69
N ALA A 27 13.32 2.76 16.22
CA ALA A 27 14.00 3.23 15.01
C ALA A 27 13.12 3.12 13.74
N ASP A 28 12.31 2.07 13.63
CA ASP A 28 11.38 1.92 12.50
C ASP A 28 10.24 2.94 12.57
N ARG A 29 9.70 3.21 13.76
CA ARG A 29 8.72 4.28 13.98
C ARG A 29 9.29 5.64 13.59
N GLU A 30 10.52 5.95 13.98
CA GLU A 30 11.18 7.21 13.63
C GLU A 30 11.41 7.33 12.12
N ARG A 31 11.88 6.25 11.47
CA ARG A 31 12.08 6.21 10.00
C ARG A 31 10.75 6.45 9.28
N LYS A 32 9.67 5.79 9.72
CA LYS A 32 8.33 5.99 9.18
C LYS A 32 7.84 7.41 9.41
N ALA A 33 7.97 7.97 10.62
CA ALA A 33 7.58 9.34 10.92
C ALA A 33 8.34 10.36 10.05
N ARG A 34 9.63 10.14 9.80
CA ARG A 34 10.44 10.99 8.90
C ARG A 34 9.92 10.99 7.48
N PHE A 35 9.54 9.82 6.96
CA PHE A 35 8.93 9.70 5.64
C PHE A 35 7.54 10.34 5.60
N ASP A 36 6.69 10.06 6.59
CA ASP A 36 5.32 10.56 6.66
C ASP A 36 5.27 12.10 6.78
N ARG A 37 6.24 12.74 7.45
CA ARG A 37 6.34 14.21 7.54
C ARG A 37 6.41 14.90 6.17
N LYS A 38 6.97 14.25 5.16
CA LYS A 38 7.07 14.78 3.79
C LYS A 38 5.88 14.38 2.93
N ARG A 39 5.00 13.49 3.40
CA ARG A 39 3.90 12.93 2.63
C ARG A 39 2.66 13.79 2.81
N PRO A 40 2.06 14.35 1.74
CA PRO A 40 0.80 15.06 1.86
C PRO A 40 -0.31 14.14 2.41
N SER A 41 -1.27 14.74 3.11
CA SER A 41 -2.43 14.03 3.67
C SER A 41 -3.20 13.26 2.58
N SER A 42 -4.02 12.28 2.96
CA SER A 42 -4.82 11.53 1.99
C SER A 42 -5.73 12.44 1.17
N SER A 43 -6.40 13.39 1.83
CA SER A 43 -7.26 14.37 1.17
C SER A 43 -6.46 15.28 0.23
N ALA A 44 -5.28 15.76 0.64
CA ALA A 44 -4.41 16.56 -0.22
C ALA A 44 -3.94 15.80 -1.48
N ARG A 45 -3.83 14.46 -1.39
CA ARG A 45 -3.50 13.60 -2.53
C ARG A 45 -4.69 13.25 -3.43
N GLY A 46 -5.90 13.75 -3.14
CA GLY A 46 -7.10 13.55 -3.94
C GLY A 46 -8.09 12.52 -3.39
N TYR A 47 -7.74 11.80 -2.32
CA TYR A 47 -8.61 10.80 -1.68
C TYR A 47 -9.62 11.49 -0.74
N THR A 48 -10.61 12.15 -1.32
CA THR A 48 -11.68 12.89 -0.63
C THR A 48 -13.02 12.14 -0.70
N SER A 49 -14.09 12.70 -0.14
CA SER A 49 -15.46 12.18 -0.31
C SER A 49 -15.88 12.08 -1.77
N LYS A 50 -15.42 13.01 -2.63
CA LYS A 50 -15.64 12.96 -4.08
C LYS A 50 -15.03 11.71 -4.69
N TRP A 51 -13.84 11.32 -4.24
CA TRP A 51 -13.19 10.09 -4.69
C TRP A 51 -13.97 8.86 -4.23
N GLU A 52 -14.43 8.83 -2.97
CA GLU A 52 -15.23 7.69 -2.47
C GLU A 52 -16.53 7.51 -3.25
N ALA A 53 -17.21 8.61 -3.61
CA ALA A 53 -18.41 8.57 -4.45
C ALA A 53 -18.11 7.99 -5.84
N ALA A 54 -17.10 8.54 -6.53
CA ALA A 54 -16.71 8.06 -7.85
C ALA A 54 -16.20 6.62 -7.85
N ARG A 55 -15.47 6.22 -6.80
CA ARG A 55 -15.03 4.83 -6.57
C ARG A 55 -16.23 3.89 -6.45
N LYS A 56 -17.26 4.28 -5.70
CA LYS A 56 -18.46 3.47 -5.51
C LYS A 56 -19.21 3.27 -6.84
N GLU A 57 -19.39 4.34 -7.61
CA GLU A 57 -20.01 4.32 -8.93
C GLU A 57 -19.23 3.41 -9.89
N TRP A 58 -17.91 3.63 -10.00
CA TRP A 58 -17.05 2.81 -10.84
C TRP A 58 -17.12 1.31 -10.50
N LEU A 59 -17.12 0.93 -9.22
CA LEU A 59 -17.21 -0.48 -8.81
C LEU A 59 -18.60 -1.08 -8.96
N ALA A 60 -19.65 -0.26 -9.14
CA ALA A 60 -20.97 -0.73 -9.52
C ALA A 60 -20.95 -1.19 -10.99
N ASP A 61 -20.36 -0.38 -11.88
CA ASP A 61 -20.27 -0.65 -13.31
C ASP A 61 -19.17 -1.65 -13.69
N HIS A 62 -18.08 -1.67 -12.91
CA HIS A 62 -16.91 -2.53 -13.12
C HIS A 62 -16.68 -3.45 -11.91
N PRO A 63 -17.62 -4.38 -11.65
CA PRO A 63 -17.62 -5.20 -10.44
C PRO A 63 -16.51 -6.26 -10.36
N TRP A 64 -15.84 -6.53 -11.48
CA TRP A 64 -14.93 -7.66 -11.62
C TRP A 64 -13.47 -7.22 -11.71
N CYS A 65 -12.61 -7.95 -11.03
CA CYS A 65 -11.16 -7.77 -11.05
C CYS A 65 -10.63 -8.01 -12.46
N LYS A 66 -9.96 -7.01 -13.04
CA LYS A 66 -9.40 -7.09 -14.40
C LYS A 66 -8.35 -8.19 -14.59
N ARG A 67 -7.79 -8.74 -13.51
CA ARG A 67 -6.78 -9.80 -13.57
C ARG A 67 -7.31 -11.22 -13.42
N CYS A 68 -8.37 -11.42 -12.65
CA CYS A 68 -8.83 -12.77 -12.30
C CYS A 68 -10.34 -12.97 -12.31
N GLY A 69 -11.13 -11.97 -12.67
CA GLY A 69 -12.58 -12.07 -12.76
C GLY A 69 -13.34 -12.17 -11.42
N LYS A 70 -12.67 -12.29 -10.28
CA LYS A 70 -13.31 -12.24 -8.95
C LYS A 70 -13.87 -10.84 -8.65
N ARG A 71 -14.76 -10.71 -7.67
CA ARG A 71 -15.29 -9.40 -7.24
C ARG A 71 -14.14 -8.44 -6.90
N ALA A 72 -14.24 -7.22 -7.39
CA ALA A 72 -13.30 -6.14 -7.10
C ALA A 72 -13.73 -5.36 -5.86
N ASP A 73 -12.73 -4.98 -5.07
CA ASP A 73 -12.90 -4.17 -3.84
C ASP A 73 -12.19 -2.82 -3.96
N HIS A 74 -11.31 -2.67 -4.95
CA HIS A 74 -10.45 -1.51 -5.09
C HIS A 74 -10.48 -0.98 -6.52
N VAL A 75 -10.45 0.35 -6.63
CA VAL A 75 -10.14 1.06 -7.87
C VAL A 75 -8.69 1.48 -7.78
N ASP A 76 -7.89 1.03 -8.73
CA ASP A 76 -6.46 1.26 -8.83
C ASP A 76 -6.15 2.13 -10.04
N HIS A 77 -5.11 2.95 -9.95
CA HIS A 77 -4.58 3.67 -11.10
C HIS A 77 -3.60 2.77 -11.85
N ILE A 78 -3.89 2.48 -13.13
CA ILE A 78 -3.06 1.63 -14.00
C ILE A 78 -1.63 2.17 -14.02
N GLU A 79 -1.49 3.47 -14.27
CA GLU A 79 -0.25 4.20 -14.10
C GLU A 79 -0.33 5.12 -12.87
N PRO A 80 0.65 5.07 -11.95
CA PRO A 80 0.64 5.89 -10.76
C PRO A 80 0.54 7.39 -11.10
N HIS A 81 -0.44 8.07 -10.54
CA HIS A 81 -0.68 9.49 -10.81
C HIS A 81 0.46 10.41 -10.31
N LYS A 82 1.27 9.98 -9.33
CA LYS A 82 2.42 10.74 -8.77
C LYS A 82 2.14 12.21 -8.38
N GLY A 83 0.88 12.54 -8.09
CA GLY A 83 0.43 13.90 -7.75
C GLY A 83 -0.25 14.66 -8.89
N ASP A 84 -0.22 14.14 -10.12
CA ASP A 84 -0.99 14.67 -11.25
C ASP A 84 -2.49 14.45 -11.02
N ARG A 85 -3.25 15.55 -11.00
CA ARG A 85 -4.70 15.52 -10.76
C ARG A 85 -5.49 15.12 -12.00
N ALA A 86 -5.05 15.46 -13.21
CA ALA A 86 -5.72 15.06 -14.43
C ALA A 86 -5.66 13.53 -14.56
N LYS A 87 -4.46 12.97 -14.36
CA LYS A 87 -4.23 11.53 -14.36
C LYS A 87 -4.92 10.78 -13.24
N PHE A 88 -5.13 11.43 -12.09
CA PHE A 88 -5.90 10.86 -10.97
C PHE A 88 -7.39 10.69 -11.33
N TRP A 89 -7.98 11.66 -12.03
CA TRP A 89 -9.39 11.67 -12.41
C TRP A 89 -9.69 11.07 -13.79
N ASP A 90 -8.65 10.72 -14.55
CA ASP A 90 -8.78 9.99 -15.81
C ASP A 90 -9.27 8.56 -15.56
N GLN A 91 -10.55 8.32 -15.86
CA GLN A 91 -11.17 7.01 -15.72
C GLN A 91 -10.56 5.95 -16.65
N THR A 92 -9.94 6.34 -17.77
CA THR A 92 -9.23 5.40 -18.64
C THR A 92 -7.97 4.85 -17.97
N ASN A 93 -7.44 5.58 -16.98
CA ASN A 93 -6.36 5.15 -16.11
C ASN A 93 -6.86 4.36 -14.88
N TRP A 94 -8.16 4.08 -14.74
CA TRP A 94 -8.70 3.31 -13.61
C TRP A 94 -8.84 1.83 -13.97
N GLN A 95 -8.63 0.96 -12.99
CA GLN A 95 -8.91 -0.48 -13.10
C GLN A 95 -9.50 -1.02 -11.80
N SER A 96 -10.46 -1.94 -11.93
CA SER A 96 -11.04 -2.67 -10.80
C SER A 96 -10.17 -3.87 -10.42
N LEU A 97 -9.75 -3.98 -9.16
CA LEU A 97 -8.93 -5.08 -8.64
C LEU A 97 -9.50 -5.65 -7.34
N CYS A 98 -9.35 -6.96 -7.15
CA CYS A 98 -9.59 -7.59 -5.84
C CYS A 98 -8.44 -7.31 -4.87
N ALA A 99 -8.68 -7.47 -3.58
CA ALA A 99 -7.67 -7.23 -2.53
C ALA A 99 -6.32 -7.91 -2.79
N TYR A 100 -6.31 -9.17 -3.26
CA TYR A 100 -5.06 -9.89 -3.56
C TYR A 100 -4.24 -9.20 -4.67
N HIS A 101 -4.87 -8.88 -5.79
CA HIS A 101 -4.16 -8.30 -6.93
C HIS A 101 -3.76 -6.84 -6.68
N HIS A 102 -4.59 -6.08 -5.98
CA HIS A 102 -4.28 -4.71 -5.59
C HIS A 102 -3.11 -4.65 -4.59
N ASN A 103 -3.15 -5.44 -3.52
CA ASN A 103 -2.19 -5.33 -2.42
C ASN A 103 -0.87 -6.10 -2.64
N SER A 104 -0.85 -7.10 -3.54
CA SER A 104 0.33 -7.94 -3.79
C SER A 104 0.83 -7.84 -5.23
N ALA A 105 0.04 -8.28 -6.21
CA ALA A 105 0.53 -8.44 -7.58
C ALA A 105 0.93 -7.09 -8.21
N LYS A 106 0.03 -6.09 -8.15
CA LYS A 106 0.29 -4.73 -8.65
C LYS A 106 1.45 -4.07 -7.90
N GLN A 107 1.46 -4.13 -6.57
CA GLN A 107 2.55 -3.55 -5.76
C GLN A 107 3.92 -4.15 -6.08
N ARG A 108 3.99 -5.44 -6.41
CA ARG A 108 5.23 -6.10 -6.84
C ARG A 108 5.70 -5.61 -8.21
N GLU A 109 4.77 -5.42 -9.15
CA GLU A 109 5.08 -4.91 -10.49
C GLU A 109 5.59 -3.47 -10.43
N GLU A 110 4.93 -2.60 -9.66
CA GLU A 110 5.36 -1.20 -9.53
C GLU A 110 6.76 -1.09 -8.92
N LYS A 111 7.09 -1.93 -7.93
CA LYS A 111 8.43 -1.99 -7.34
C LYS A 111 9.52 -2.51 -8.28
N ARG A 112 9.15 -3.23 -9.34
CA ARG A 112 10.11 -3.70 -10.36
C ARG A 112 10.35 -2.65 -11.43
N LYS A 113 9.41 -1.72 -11.62
CA LYS A 113 9.45 -0.68 -12.65
C LYS A 113 10.06 0.64 -12.17
N GLY A 114 10.07 0.89 -10.86
CA GLY A 114 10.68 2.08 -10.23
C GLY A 114 11.97 1.74 -9.51
#